data_AF-A0A844Q4Z2-F1
#
_entry.id   AF-A0A844Q4Z2-F1
#
_cell.length_a   1.000
_cell.length_b   1.000
_cell.length_c   1.000
_cell.angle_alpha   90.00
_cell.angle_beta   90.00
_cell.angle_gamma   90.00
#
_symmetry.space_group_name_H-M   'P 1'
#
loop_
_entity.id
_entity.type
_entity.pdbx_description
1 polymer ?
#
loop_
_entity_poly.entity_id
_entity_poly.type
_entity_poly.pdbx_seq_one_letter_code
_entity_poly.pdbx_strand_id
1 'polypeptide(L)'
;MMKTKLSHTKEDFTLMEQKQYKTMLWLVAFILAQPLIDVLTTASIKLGLSSITIGIVARLVYLLAMALWITSAARTSKRAKWYFLYLAGLALLVIANFANNYFVKDPFLIVEELTFYTKVIYFHVLFFGFLLLFEGLAAKGTNIQQLLIRYFVIVSTMIGTVFIIAQVTGTSLANYARSKDGWTGWFYAGNEIGASMAILLPIAALYAVEKTRSIKDMKHWIPMIMLSLSMLALGTKVGYGGVIIVLGTVLATSLILLVWKKDERDEMPKRKANLIVSTILLAALLVSTPFTPVFGNMFAHLDLLGVNVDEKDQKGPEGEADGKITLTGAQVENLVFSSREKYKDDYQMQFQDAPMSQKLLGLGYAGNYEMPDPENHQRLKTIEMDFHDWFYSFGFVGFLYMVAPLIYFSALYVIRFFASFKRRFDYDHLLMGIAFLIGVGIAYTAGHVLTAPAVSIYLAFLFAAQLHTVEE
;
A
#
# COMPACT_ATOMS: atom_id res chain seq x y z
N MET A 1 47.18 -29.59 -14.78
CA MET A 1 46.07 -30.53 -14.53
C MET A 1 45.74 -30.49 -13.05
N MET A 2 44.78 -29.64 -12.64
CA MET A 2 43.94 -29.83 -11.44
C MET A 2 42.98 -28.63 -11.37
N LYS A 3 41.77 -28.84 -11.90
CA LYS A 3 40.60 -28.01 -11.61
C LYS A 3 40.02 -28.51 -10.30
N THR A 4 40.13 -27.75 -9.22
CA THR A 4 39.35 -28.01 -8.02
C THR A 4 38.05 -27.21 -8.14
N LYS A 5 36.97 -27.92 -8.52
CA LYS A 5 35.60 -27.42 -8.46
C LYS A 5 35.28 -27.05 -7.01
N LEU A 6 35.05 -25.77 -6.73
CA LEU A 6 34.17 -25.39 -5.62
C LEU A 6 32.74 -25.72 -6.06
N SER A 7 32.24 -26.89 -5.64
CA SER A 7 30.80 -27.11 -5.53
C SER A 7 30.37 -26.63 -4.15
N HIS A 8 29.66 -25.50 -4.09
CA HIS A 8 28.83 -25.18 -2.93
C HIS A 8 27.71 -26.22 -2.87
N THR A 9 27.90 -27.26 -2.07
CA THR A 9 26.87 -28.19 -1.66
C THR A 9 25.89 -27.45 -0.75
N LYS A 10 24.61 -27.45 -1.12
CA LYS A 10 23.50 -27.15 -0.21
C LYS A 10 23.63 -28.07 0.99
N GLU A 11 23.78 -27.51 2.19
CA GLU A 11 23.85 -28.25 3.45
C GLU A 11 22.59 -29.09 3.65
N ASP A 12 22.77 -30.34 4.09
CA ASP A 12 21.70 -31.26 4.45
C ASP A 12 21.00 -30.78 5.73
N PHE A 13 19.95 -29.97 5.57
CA PHE A 13 19.06 -29.60 6.67
C PHE A 13 18.46 -30.85 7.34
N THR A 14 18.38 -30.84 8.67
CA THR A 14 17.62 -31.85 9.42
C THR A 14 16.14 -31.83 8.99
N LEU A 15 15.41 -32.95 9.15
CA LEU A 15 13.98 -33.04 8.80
C LEU A 15 13.15 -31.93 9.48
N MET A 16 13.49 -31.57 10.72
CA MET A 16 12.84 -30.48 11.45
C MET A 16 13.14 -29.11 10.83
N GLU A 17 14.38 -28.84 10.45
CA GLU A 17 14.77 -27.58 9.80
C GLU A 17 14.15 -27.44 8.41
N GLN A 18 14.02 -28.55 7.67
CA GLN A 18 13.31 -28.56 6.38
C GLN A 18 11.82 -28.24 6.56
N LYS A 19 11.18 -28.84 7.58
CA LYS A 19 9.77 -28.55 7.90
C LYS A 19 9.60 -27.08 8.28
N GLN A 20 10.47 -26.54 9.13
CA GLN A 20 10.43 -25.13 9.53
C GLN A 20 10.63 -24.19 8.34
N TYR A 21 11.60 -24.47 7.47
CA TYR A 21 11.83 -23.71 6.24
C TYR A 21 10.61 -23.70 5.32
N LYS A 22 9.98 -24.86 5.10
CA LYS A 22 8.74 -24.97 4.33
C LYS A 22 7.62 -24.15 4.96
N THR A 23 7.44 -24.21 6.28
CA THR A 23 6.45 -23.39 6.98
C THR A 23 6.68 -21.90 6.75
N MET A 24 7.93 -21.42 6.87
CA MET A 24 8.26 -20.02 6.60
C MET A 24 7.89 -19.62 5.17
N LEU A 25 8.24 -20.46 4.18
CA LEU A 25 7.89 -20.20 2.78
C LEU A 25 6.37 -20.15 2.55
N TRP A 26 5.60 -21.05 3.17
CA TRP A 26 4.13 -21.04 3.07
C TRP A 26 3.52 -19.77 3.65
N LEU A 27 4.01 -19.32 4.82
CA LEU A 27 3.55 -18.08 5.44
C LEU A 27 3.83 -16.87 4.55
N VAL A 28 4.99 -16.81 3.91
CA VAL A 28 5.33 -15.74 2.97
C VAL A 28 4.55 -15.87 1.66
N ALA A 29 4.29 -17.08 1.17
CA ALA A 29 3.56 -17.35 -0.07
C ALA A 29 2.07 -16.99 -0.01
N PHE A 30 1.50 -16.77 1.19
CA PHE A 30 0.11 -16.32 1.35
C PHE A 30 -0.19 -15.01 0.60
N ILE A 31 0.82 -14.16 0.38
CA ILE A 31 0.67 -12.93 -0.41
C ILE A 31 0.23 -13.20 -1.86
N LEU A 32 0.60 -14.35 -2.43
CA LEU A 32 0.22 -14.76 -3.78
C LEU A 32 -1.27 -15.09 -3.88
N ALA A 33 -1.89 -15.48 -2.76
CA ALA A 33 -3.31 -15.81 -2.73
C ALA A 33 -4.21 -14.57 -2.61
N GLN A 34 -3.68 -13.41 -2.22
CA GLN A 34 -4.48 -12.21 -1.94
C GLN A 34 -5.39 -11.78 -3.10
N PRO A 35 -4.93 -11.67 -4.37
CA PRO A 35 -5.82 -11.25 -5.46
C PRO A 35 -6.99 -12.23 -5.66
N LEU A 36 -6.75 -13.52 -5.51
CA LEU A 36 -7.79 -14.55 -5.60
C LEU A 36 -8.78 -14.44 -4.44
N ILE A 37 -8.27 -14.25 -3.22
CA ILE A 37 -9.10 -14.05 -2.02
C ILE A 37 -10.00 -12.82 -2.20
N ASP A 38 -9.51 -11.73 -2.79
CA ASP A 38 -10.32 -10.54 -3.04
C ASP A 38 -11.41 -10.76 -4.10
N VAL A 39 -11.09 -11.45 -5.20
CA VAL A 39 -12.10 -11.83 -6.20
C VAL A 39 -13.17 -12.75 -5.60
N LEU A 40 -12.75 -13.74 -4.79
CA LEU A 40 -13.68 -14.62 -4.07
C LEU A 40 -14.52 -13.87 -3.03
N THR A 41 -13.96 -12.83 -2.41
CA THR A 41 -14.69 -11.95 -1.49
C THR A 41 -15.78 -11.20 -2.25
N THR A 42 -15.46 -10.63 -3.41
CA THR A 42 -16.45 -9.99 -4.29
C THR A 42 -17.55 -10.97 -4.70
N ALA A 43 -17.18 -12.19 -5.12
CA ALA A 43 -18.14 -13.22 -5.49
C ALA A 43 -19.05 -13.60 -4.32
N SER A 44 -18.50 -13.78 -3.12
CA SER A 44 -19.25 -14.06 -1.89
C SER A 44 -20.27 -12.98 -1.56
N ILE A 45 -19.90 -11.70 -1.71
CA ILE A 45 -20.81 -10.56 -1.49
C ILE A 45 -21.91 -10.55 -2.56
N LYS A 46 -21.57 -10.69 -3.85
CA LYS A 46 -22.53 -10.60 -4.96
C LYS A 46 -23.48 -11.78 -5.03
N LEU A 47 -23.04 -12.98 -4.65
CA LEU A 47 -23.85 -14.18 -4.63
C LEU A 47 -24.65 -14.36 -3.31
N GLY A 48 -24.44 -13.48 -2.32
CA GLY A 48 -25.14 -13.55 -1.04
C GLY A 48 -24.88 -14.84 -0.25
N LEU A 49 -23.70 -15.46 -0.43
CA LEU A 49 -23.41 -16.80 0.11
C LEU A 49 -23.35 -16.83 1.64
N SER A 50 -22.96 -15.72 2.28
CA SER A 50 -22.81 -15.61 3.73
C SER A 50 -22.66 -14.16 4.19
N SER A 51 -22.99 -13.87 5.46
CA SER A 51 -22.72 -12.58 6.10
C SER A 51 -21.23 -12.33 6.36
N ILE A 52 -20.45 -13.39 6.56
CA ILE A 52 -18.99 -13.35 6.71
C ILE A 52 -18.35 -13.76 5.38
N THR A 53 -17.54 -12.89 4.79
CA THR A 53 -16.90 -13.16 3.51
C THR A 53 -15.67 -14.07 3.65
N ILE A 54 -15.34 -14.77 2.56
CA ILE A 54 -14.16 -15.66 2.48
C ILE A 54 -12.87 -14.90 2.84
N GLY A 55 -12.74 -13.64 2.41
CA GLY A 55 -11.57 -12.82 2.71
C GLY A 55 -11.39 -12.51 4.19
N ILE A 56 -12.48 -12.27 4.94
CA ILE A 56 -12.40 -12.05 6.39
C ILE A 56 -11.85 -13.30 7.07
N VAL A 57 -12.40 -14.48 6.75
CA VAL A 57 -11.96 -15.75 7.35
C VAL A 57 -10.50 -16.04 7.02
N ALA A 58 -10.13 -15.97 5.74
CA ALA A 58 -8.77 -16.27 5.31
C ALA A 58 -7.73 -15.36 5.99
N ARG A 59 -8.05 -14.07 6.14
CA ARG A 59 -7.14 -13.10 6.78
C ARG A 59 -7.07 -13.28 8.28
N LEU A 60 -8.17 -13.60 8.95
CA LEU A 60 -8.16 -13.89 10.39
C LEU A 60 -7.34 -15.14 10.69
N VAL A 61 -7.50 -16.21 9.89
CA VAL A 61 -6.68 -17.44 10.02
C VAL A 61 -5.20 -17.12 9.81
N TYR A 62 -4.87 -16.31 8.80
CA TYR A 62 -3.48 -15.90 8.56
C TYR A 62 -2.91 -15.04 9.70
N LEU A 63 -3.69 -14.09 10.23
CA LEU A 63 -3.31 -13.28 11.39
C LEU A 63 -2.97 -14.16 12.59
N LEU A 64 -3.83 -15.15 12.89
CA LEU A 64 -3.61 -16.10 13.97
C LEU A 64 -2.36 -16.96 13.73
N ALA A 65 -2.16 -17.46 12.51
CA ALA A 65 -0.97 -18.23 12.15
C ALA A 65 0.33 -17.42 12.37
N MET A 66 0.33 -16.14 11.97
CA MET A 66 1.45 -15.22 12.17
C MET A 66 1.69 -14.91 13.64
N ALA A 67 0.64 -14.66 14.43
CA ALA A 67 0.76 -14.44 15.87
C ALA A 67 1.31 -15.68 16.61
N LEU A 68 0.84 -16.88 16.26
CA LEU A 68 1.35 -18.14 16.79
C LEU A 68 2.81 -18.37 16.42
N TRP A 69 3.20 -18.03 15.18
CA TRP A 69 4.59 -18.09 14.74
C TRP A 69 5.49 -17.17 15.59
N ILE A 70 5.10 -15.91 15.79
CA ILE A 70 5.85 -14.95 16.62
C ILE A 70 5.97 -15.46 18.06
N THR A 71 4.87 -15.95 18.64
CA THR A 71 4.85 -16.47 20.01
C THR A 71 5.76 -17.69 20.17
N SER A 72 5.79 -18.58 19.17
CA SER A 72 6.70 -19.73 19.14
C SER A 72 8.16 -19.26 19.06
N ALA A 73 8.46 -18.34 18.16
CA ALA A 73 9.80 -17.78 17.98
C ALA A 73 10.30 -16.98 19.20
N ALA A 74 9.40 -16.36 19.97
CA ALA A 74 9.73 -15.61 21.19
C ALA A 74 10.35 -16.49 22.30
N ARG A 75 10.15 -17.81 22.24
CA ARG A 75 10.75 -18.77 23.18
C ARG A 75 12.25 -18.95 22.96
N THR A 76 12.74 -18.68 21.75
CA THR A 76 14.12 -18.97 21.34
C THR A 76 14.90 -17.73 20.91
N SER A 77 14.24 -16.74 20.29
CA SER A 77 14.88 -15.52 19.77
C SER A 77 14.62 -14.31 20.67
N LYS A 78 15.70 -13.62 21.07
CA LYS A 78 15.62 -12.35 21.83
C LYS A 78 14.89 -11.26 21.05
N ARG A 79 15.08 -11.18 19.73
CA ARG A 79 14.37 -10.24 18.85
C ARG A 79 12.87 -10.56 18.81
N ALA A 80 12.53 -11.83 18.61
CA ALA A 80 11.12 -12.27 18.61
C ALA A 80 10.43 -12.02 19.96
N LYS A 81 11.15 -12.15 21.07
CA LYS A 81 10.63 -11.81 22.41
C LYS A 81 10.23 -10.34 22.51
N TRP A 82 11.03 -9.42 21.98
CA TRP A 82 10.68 -7.99 21.97
C TRP A 82 9.46 -7.70 21.09
N TYR A 83 9.36 -8.33 19.93
CA TYR A 83 8.18 -8.18 19.07
C TYR A 83 6.92 -8.75 19.72
N PHE A 84 7.02 -9.90 20.39
CA PHE A 84 5.93 -10.46 21.17
C PHE A 84 5.49 -9.51 22.31
N LEU A 85 6.45 -8.97 23.08
CA LEU A 85 6.15 -8.02 24.17
C LEU A 85 5.48 -6.74 23.64
N TYR A 86 5.92 -6.23 22.49
CA TYR A 86 5.25 -5.12 21.82
C TYR A 86 3.79 -5.47 21.47
N LEU A 87 3.56 -6.64 20.83
CA LEU A 87 2.20 -7.05 20.46
C LEU A 87 1.31 -7.29 21.68
N ALA A 88 1.87 -7.81 22.78
CA ALA A 88 1.16 -7.94 24.05
C ALA A 88 0.77 -6.58 24.63
N GLY A 89 1.68 -5.59 24.59
CA GLY A 89 1.38 -4.22 24.99
C GLY A 89 0.31 -3.56 24.10
N LEU A 90 0.37 -3.77 22.79
CA LEU A 90 -0.66 -3.31 21.86
C LEU A 90 -2.03 -3.94 22.19
N ALA A 91 -2.07 -5.24 22.47
CA ALA A 91 -3.31 -5.92 22.86
C ALA A 91 -3.90 -5.35 24.16
N LEU A 92 -3.05 -5.04 25.16
CA LEU A 92 -3.50 -4.39 26.39
C LEU A 92 -4.07 -2.99 26.13
N LEU A 93 -3.44 -2.20 25.26
CA LEU A 93 -3.95 -0.88 24.87
C LEU A 93 -5.30 -0.97 24.15
N VAL A 94 -5.46 -1.94 23.24
CA VAL A 94 -6.73 -2.19 22.56
C VAL A 94 -7.81 -2.61 23.56
N ILE A 95 -7.50 -3.48 24.52
CA ILE A 95 -8.44 -3.90 25.57
C ILE A 95 -8.82 -2.71 26.45
N ALA A 96 -7.86 -1.87 26.84
CA ALA A 96 -8.11 -0.68 27.66
C ALA A 96 -8.99 0.34 26.91
N ASN A 97 -8.73 0.55 25.62
CA ASN A 97 -9.56 1.38 24.75
C ASN A 97 -10.99 0.82 24.65
N PHE A 98 -11.14 -0.46 24.31
CA PHE A 98 -12.42 -1.13 24.18
C PHE A 98 -13.22 -1.02 25.49
N ALA A 99 -12.60 -1.33 26.62
CA ALA A 99 -13.23 -1.26 27.93
C ALA A 99 -13.66 0.18 28.26
N ASN A 100 -12.80 1.17 28.02
CA ASN A 100 -13.15 2.58 28.24
C ASN A 100 -14.35 3.00 27.39
N ASN A 101 -14.34 2.70 26.08
CA ASN A 101 -15.43 3.09 25.20
C ASN A 101 -16.73 2.32 25.50
N TYR A 102 -16.66 1.07 25.96
CA TYR A 102 -17.84 0.34 26.43
C TYR A 102 -18.58 1.05 27.57
N PHE A 103 -17.87 1.76 28.45
CA PHE A 103 -18.49 2.50 29.57
C PHE A 103 -18.80 3.96 29.27
N VAL A 104 -18.05 4.60 28.37
CA VAL A 104 -18.14 6.04 28.12
C VAL A 104 -19.02 6.38 26.92
N LYS A 105 -18.99 5.54 25.89
CA LYS A 105 -19.64 5.80 24.61
C LYS A 105 -21.02 5.16 24.57
N ASP A 106 -22.00 5.94 24.16
CA ASP A 106 -23.38 5.50 24.00
C ASP A 106 -23.95 6.14 22.72
N PRO A 107 -24.31 5.36 21.68
CA PRO A 107 -24.26 3.89 21.56
C PRO A 107 -22.86 3.28 21.34
N PHE A 108 -22.69 2.02 21.76
CA PHE A 108 -21.46 1.23 21.53
C PHE A 108 -21.71 -0.07 20.76
N LEU A 109 -21.35 -0.10 19.48
CA LEU A 109 -21.50 -1.28 18.61
C LEU A 109 -20.28 -2.22 18.69
N ILE A 110 -20.40 -3.25 19.53
CA ILE A 110 -19.32 -4.22 19.83
C ILE A 110 -18.71 -4.85 18.56
N VAL A 111 -19.53 -5.25 17.58
CA VAL A 111 -19.05 -5.96 16.38
C VAL A 111 -18.22 -5.05 15.48
N GLU A 112 -18.63 -3.80 15.31
CA GLU A 112 -17.90 -2.82 14.50
C GLU A 112 -16.57 -2.44 15.16
N GLU A 113 -16.58 -2.24 16.47
CA GLU A 113 -15.40 -1.98 17.29
C GLU A 113 -14.38 -3.13 17.17
N LEU A 114 -14.81 -4.39 17.37
CA LEU A 114 -13.93 -5.55 17.21
C LEU A 114 -13.38 -5.70 15.78
N THR A 115 -14.21 -5.41 14.77
CA THR A 115 -13.81 -5.44 13.37
C THR A 115 -12.72 -4.40 13.10
N PHE A 116 -12.90 -3.19 13.63
CA PHE A 116 -11.92 -2.11 13.54
C PHE A 116 -10.60 -2.46 14.23
N TYR A 117 -10.62 -2.95 15.47
CA TYR A 117 -9.40 -3.33 16.18
C TYR A 117 -8.63 -4.45 15.48
N THR A 118 -9.34 -5.45 14.95
CA THR A 118 -8.72 -6.54 14.18
C THR A 118 -7.97 -6.01 12.98
N LYS A 119 -8.55 -5.05 12.25
CA LYS A 119 -7.91 -4.39 11.11
C LYS A 119 -6.65 -3.62 11.49
N VAL A 120 -6.65 -2.90 12.61
CA VAL A 120 -5.50 -2.09 13.08
C VAL A 120 -4.35 -2.96 13.58
N ILE A 121 -4.66 -4.04 14.32
CA ILE A 121 -3.65 -4.99 14.82
C ILE A 121 -2.96 -5.72 13.65
N TYR A 122 -3.70 -5.97 12.55
CA TYR A 122 -3.25 -6.79 11.44
C TYR A 122 -1.89 -6.35 10.87
N PHE A 123 -1.72 -5.06 10.56
CA PHE A 123 -0.46 -4.52 10.03
C PHE A 123 0.72 -4.83 10.96
N HIS A 124 0.58 -4.58 12.26
CA HIS A 124 1.64 -4.76 13.24
C HIS A 124 2.09 -6.22 13.37
N VAL A 125 1.12 -7.14 13.47
CA VAL A 125 1.42 -8.58 13.57
C VAL A 125 2.14 -9.05 12.30
N LEU A 126 1.66 -8.64 11.12
CA LEU A 126 2.31 -9.01 9.86
C LEU A 126 3.70 -8.42 9.71
N PHE A 127 3.89 -7.15 10.04
CA PHE A 127 5.18 -6.48 9.91
C PHE A 127 6.26 -7.16 10.76
N PHE A 128 6.00 -7.36 12.06
CA PHE A 128 6.96 -8.07 12.92
C PHE A 128 7.13 -9.53 12.55
N GLY A 129 6.07 -10.17 12.08
CA GLY A 129 6.13 -11.54 11.60
C GLY A 129 6.99 -11.68 10.35
N PHE A 130 6.86 -10.79 9.37
CA PHE A 130 7.70 -10.77 8.17
C PHE A 130 9.16 -10.49 8.49
N LEU A 131 9.46 -9.59 9.44
CA LEU A 131 10.84 -9.37 9.90
C LEU A 131 11.49 -10.69 10.38
N LEU A 132 10.78 -11.46 11.21
CA LEU A 132 11.28 -12.76 11.69
C LEU A 132 11.34 -13.84 10.60
N LEU A 133 10.36 -13.86 9.69
CA LEU A 133 10.33 -14.81 8.59
C LEU A 133 11.50 -14.57 7.63
N PHE A 134 11.78 -13.32 7.29
CA PHE A 134 12.88 -12.98 6.39
C PHE A 134 14.24 -13.22 7.03
N GLU A 135 14.42 -12.87 8.31
CA GLU A 135 15.63 -13.22 9.06
C GLU A 135 15.87 -14.75 9.05
N GLY A 136 14.83 -15.55 9.30
CA GLY A 136 14.92 -17.01 9.28
C GLY A 136 15.15 -17.63 7.90
N LEU A 137 14.54 -17.05 6.85
CA LEU A 137 14.72 -17.50 5.46
C LEU A 137 16.10 -17.14 4.91
N ALA A 138 16.58 -15.94 5.21
CA ALA A 138 17.91 -15.47 4.80
C ALA A 138 19.02 -16.28 5.47
N ALA A 139 18.88 -16.60 6.77
CA ALA A 139 19.78 -17.50 7.47
C ALA A 139 19.88 -18.90 6.82
N LYS A 140 18.86 -19.29 6.03
CA LYS A 140 18.81 -20.55 5.26
C LYS A 140 19.17 -20.36 3.77
N GLY A 141 19.76 -19.21 3.40
CA GLY A 141 20.25 -18.92 2.06
C GLY A 141 19.21 -18.39 1.08
N THR A 142 18.03 -17.96 1.55
CA THR A 142 17.01 -17.35 0.69
C THR A 142 17.35 -15.90 0.41
N ASN A 143 17.45 -15.52 -0.87
CA ASN A 143 17.55 -14.11 -1.24
C ASN A 143 16.17 -13.44 -1.10
N ILE A 144 16.02 -12.60 -0.06
CA ILE A 144 14.74 -11.96 0.30
C ILE A 144 14.29 -10.95 -0.76
N GLN A 145 15.21 -10.19 -1.35
CA GLN A 145 14.91 -9.24 -2.41
C GLN A 145 14.36 -9.93 -3.66
N GLN A 146 15.00 -11.01 -4.11
CA GLN A 146 14.52 -11.78 -5.26
C GLN A 146 13.17 -12.45 -4.97
N LEU A 147 12.95 -12.89 -3.73
CA LEU A 147 11.67 -13.44 -3.29
C LEU A 147 10.56 -12.38 -3.37
N LEU A 148 10.84 -11.17 -2.86
CA LEU A 148 9.94 -10.01 -2.95
C LEU A 148 9.58 -9.69 -4.39
N ILE A 149 10.59 -9.46 -5.25
CA ILE A 149 10.39 -9.10 -6.65
C ILE A 149 9.55 -10.17 -7.34
N ARG A 150 9.89 -11.45 -7.17
CA ARG A 150 9.15 -12.56 -7.77
C ARG A 150 7.69 -12.57 -7.35
N TYR A 151 7.41 -12.47 -6.05
CA TYR A 151 6.04 -12.59 -5.55
C TYR A 151 5.19 -11.38 -5.94
N PHE A 152 5.75 -10.17 -5.85
CA PHE A 152 5.04 -8.94 -6.21
C PHE A 152 4.75 -8.88 -7.71
N VAL A 153 5.66 -9.35 -8.57
CA VAL A 153 5.42 -9.44 -10.02
C VAL A 153 4.31 -10.44 -10.35
N ILE A 154 4.29 -11.61 -9.70
CA ILE A 154 3.22 -12.60 -9.88
C ILE A 154 1.88 -11.98 -9.50
N VAL A 155 1.80 -11.37 -8.32
CA VAL A 155 0.58 -10.69 -7.84
C VAL A 155 0.16 -9.57 -8.79
N SER A 156 1.08 -8.71 -9.21
CA SER A 156 0.81 -7.61 -10.15
C SER A 156 0.23 -8.14 -11.46
N THR A 157 0.80 -9.22 -11.98
CA THR A 157 0.32 -9.86 -13.20
C THR A 157 -1.06 -10.46 -13.00
N MET A 158 -1.33 -11.11 -11.85
CA MET A 158 -2.65 -11.65 -11.53
C MET A 158 -3.71 -10.56 -11.47
N ILE A 159 -3.44 -9.45 -10.76
CA ILE A 159 -4.36 -8.31 -10.66
C ILE A 159 -4.61 -7.70 -12.04
N GLY A 160 -3.56 -7.43 -12.81
CA GLY A 160 -3.67 -6.89 -14.17
C GLY A 160 -4.48 -7.80 -15.09
N THR A 161 -4.25 -9.12 -15.02
CA THR A 161 -4.99 -10.11 -15.81
C THR A 161 -6.46 -10.12 -15.45
N VAL A 162 -6.80 -10.14 -14.15
CA VAL A 162 -8.20 -10.10 -13.69
C VAL A 162 -8.90 -8.83 -14.18
N PHE A 163 -8.23 -7.67 -14.08
CA PHE A 163 -8.77 -6.40 -14.57
C PHE A 163 -9.06 -6.42 -16.07
N ILE A 164 -8.09 -6.88 -16.87
CA ILE A 164 -8.23 -6.94 -18.33
C ILE A 164 -9.34 -7.92 -18.72
N ILE A 165 -9.40 -9.10 -18.11
CA ILE A 165 -10.47 -10.08 -18.37
C ILE A 165 -11.83 -9.49 -18.02
N ALA A 166 -11.96 -8.86 -16.85
CA ALA A 166 -13.21 -8.24 -16.42
C ALA A 166 -13.66 -7.14 -17.40
N GLN A 167 -12.73 -6.34 -17.92
CA GLN A 167 -13.03 -5.29 -18.90
C GLN A 167 -13.45 -5.87 -20.26
N VAL A 168 -12.68 -6.83 -20.79
CA VAL A 168 -12.94 -7.46 -22.10
C VAL A 168 -14.28 -8.23 -22.09
N THR A 169 -14.63 -8.84 -20.96
CA THR A 169 -15.91 -9.56 -20.81
C THR A 169 -17.08 -8.66 -20.47
N GLY A 170 -16.86 -7.36 -20.23
CA GLY A 170 -17.90 -6.44 -19.78
C GLY A 170 -18.46 -6.75 -18.39
N THR A 171 -17.75 -7.55 -17.60
CA THR A 171 -18.17 -7.98 -16.24
C THR A 171 -17.49 -7.19 -15.12
N SER A 172 -16.71 -6.17 -15.47
CA SER A 172 -16.06 -5.31 -14.49
C SER A 172 -17.09 -4.54 -13.67
N LEU A 173 -16.86 -4.47 -12.36
CA LEU A 173 -17.64 -3.64 -11.46
C LEU A 173 -17.33 -2.16 -11.68
N ALA A 174 -18.35 -1.33 -11.52
CA ALA A 174 -18.21 0.13 -11.49
C ALA A 174 -17.58 0.59 -10.17
N ASN A 175 -16.76 1.63 -10.24
CA ASN A 175 -16.17 2.24 -9.06
C ASN A 175 -17.20 3.13 -8.34
N TYR A 176 -17.58 2.79 -7.11
CA TYR A 176 -18.67 3.45 -6.36
C TYR A 176 -18.34 4.84 -5.78
N ALA A 177 -17.25 5.48 -6.19
CA ALA A 177 -17.01 6.86 -5.80
C ALA A 177 -18.11 7.73 -6.44
N ARG A 178 -19.01 8.29 -5.61
CA ARG A 178 -20.34 8.89 -5.89
C ARG A 178 -20.50 9.86 -7.09
N SER A 179 -19.45 10.14 -7.85
CA SER A 179 -19.46 10.99 -9.04
C SER A 179 -18.31 10.70 -10.02
N LYS A 180 -17.62 9.55 -9.88
CA LYS A 180 -16.38 9.25 -10.62
C LYS A 180 -16.58 8.05 -11.54
N ASP A 181 -16.25 8.23 -12.81
CA ASP A 181 -16.20 7.15 -13.79
C ASP A 181 -14.97 6.27 -13.54
N GLY A 182 -15.13 4.96 -13.67
CA GLY A 182 -14.03 4.02 -13.54
C GLY A 182 -14.48 2.61 -13.17
N TRP A 183 -13.53 1.69 -13.25
CA TRP A 183 -13.78 0.27 -13.10
C TRP A 183 -12.86 -0.36 -12.05
N THR A 184 -13.37 -1.29 -11.27
CA THR A 184 -12.59 -1.98 -10.23
C THR A 184 -12.26 -3.44 -10.60
N GLY A 185 -12.52 -3.87 -11.84
CA GLY A 185 -12.43 -5.28 -12.22
C GLY A 185 -13.41 -6.13 -11.41
N TRP A 186 -12.94 -7.27 -10.90
CA TRP A 186 -13.69 -8.10 -9.94
C TRP A 186 -13.33 -7.82 -8.49
N PHE A 187 -12.78 -6.64 -8.19
CA PHE A 187 -12.41 -6.23 -6.83
C PHE A 187 -13.49 -5.32 -6.26
N TYR A 188 -14.04 -5.67 -5.09
CA TYR A 188 -15.14 -4.94 -4.46
C TYR A 188 -14.72 -3.55 -3.94
N ALA A 189 -13.54 -3.46 -3.31
CA ALA A 189 -13.05 -2.24 -2.68
C ALA A 189 -12.06 -1.48 -3.59
N GLY A 190 -12.58 -0.49 -4.32
CA GLY A 190 -11.81 0.31 -5.29
C GLY A 190 -10.58 1.03 -4.69
N ASN A 191 -10.73 1.63 -3.50
CA ASN A 191 -9.63 2.32 -2.82
C ASN A 191 -8.54 1.34 -2.36
N GLU A 192 -8.93 0.18 -1.82
CA GLU A 192 -8.01 -0.85 -1.35
C GLU A 192 -7.20 -1.44 -2.52
N ILE A 193 -7.86 -1.84 -3.61
CA ILE A 193 -7.15 -2.38 -4.78
C ILE A 193 -6.26 -1.30 -5.43
N GLY A 194 -6.71 -0.05 -5.48
CA GLY A 194 -5.92 1.08 -5.98
C GLY A 194 -4.62 1.28 -5.19
N ALA A 195 -4.72 1.24 -3.85
CA ALA A 195 -3.56 1.34 -2.97
C ALA A 195 -2.61 0.13 -3.11
N SER A 196 -3.14 -1.08 -3.18
CA SER A 196 -2.34 -2.30 -3.43
C SER A 196 -1.58 -2.21 -4.76
N MET A 197 -2.24 -1.82 -5.85
CA MET A 197 -1.59 -1.63 -7.15
C MET A 197 -0.50 -0.55 -7.08
N ALA A 198 -0.73 0.55 -6.37
CA ALA A 198 0.27 1.61 -6.22
C ALA A 198 1.52 1.17 -5.45
N ILE A 199 1.40 0.29 -4.44
CA ILE A 199 2.54 -0.30 -3.71
C ILE A 199 3.28 -1.33 -4.58
N LEU A 200 2.55 -2.10 -5.38
CA LEU A 200 3.10 -3.15 -6.25
C LEU A 200 3.84 -2.58 -7.48
N LEU A 201 3.37 -1.44 -8.00
CA LEU A 201 3.83 -0.85 -9.26
C LEU A 201 5.35 -0.60 -9.33
N PRO A 202 6.01 0.01 -8.32
CA PRO A 202 7.45 0.25 -8.38
C PRO A 202 8.26 -1.05 -8.36
N ILE A 203 7.75 -2.11 -7.71
CA ILE A 203 8.41 -3.42 -7.70
C ILE A 203 8.22 -4.16 -9.03
N ALA A 204 7.06 -4.02 -9.68
CA ALA A 204 6.88 -4.48 -11.05
C ALA A 204 7.80 -3.75 -12.04
N ALA A 205 8.01 -2.44 -11.84
CA ALA A 205 8.99 -1.66 -12.60
C ALA A 205 10.43 -2.09 -12.30
N LEU A 206 10.76 -2.39 -11.04
CA LEU A 206 12.09 -2.87 -10.63
C LEU A 206 12.44 -4.18 -11.35
N TYR A 207 11.52 -5.15 -11.39
CA TYR A 207 11.69 -6.37 -12.18
C TYR A 207 12.00 -6.08 -13.65
N ALA A 208 11.24 -5.16 -14.25
CA ALA A 208 11.41 -4.79 -15.65
C ALA A 208 12.79 -4.15 -15.90
N VAL A 209 13.18 -3.21 -15.03
CA VAL A 209 14.45 -2.48 -15.12
C VAL A 209 15.66 -3.39 -14.97
N GLU A 210 15.62 -4.34 -14.04
CA GLU A 210 16.70 -5.31 -13.83
C GLU A 210 16.93 -6.21 -15.04
N LYS A 211 15.87 -6.55 -15.78
CA LYS A 211 15.93 -7.45 -16.93
C LYS A 211 16.13 -6.75 -18.28
N THR A 212 15.93 -5.44 -18.34
CA THR A 212 15.99 -4.68 -19.60
C THR A 212 17.41 -4.19 -19.89
N ARG A 213 18.11 -4.84 -20.83
CA ARG A 213 19.43 -4.39 -21.33
C ARG A 213 19.37 -3.76 -22.72
N SER A 214 18.29 -4.00 -23.45
CA SER A 214 18.01 -3.47 -24.77
C SER A 214 16.51 -3.20 -24.93
N ILE A 215 16.13 -2.44 -25.96
CA ILE A 215 14.70 -2.20 -26.29
C ILE A 215 13.96 -3.51 -26.59
N LYS A 216 14.66 -4.55 -27.08
CA LYS A 216 14.06 -5.87 -27.36
C LYS A 216 13.58 -6.58 -26.08
N ASP A 217 14.10 -6.18 -24.92
CA ASP A 217 13.75 -6.74 -23.61
C ASP A 217 12.51 -6.08 -23.00
N MET A 218 11.85 -5.16 -23.72
CA MET A 218 10.67 -4.41 -23.24
C MET A 218 9.51 -5.30 -22.78
N LYS A 219 9.46 -6.58 -23.22
CA LYS A 219 8.49 -7.57 -22.70
C LYS A 219 8.52 -7.73 -21.17
N HIS A 220 9.64 -7.45 -20.50
CA HIS A 220 9.71 -7.51 -19.03
C HIS A 220 8.90 -6.41 -18.34
N TRP A 221 8.48 -5.37 -19.09
CA TRP A 221 7.59 -4.32 -18.61
C TRP A 221 6.11 -4.72 -18.62
N ILE A 222 5.73 -5.85 -19.21
CA ILE A 222 4.32 -6.30 -19.32
C ILE A 222 3.59 -6.28 -17.96
N PRO A 223 4.13 -6.82 -16.85
CA PRO A 223 3.45 -6.76 -15.56
C PRO A 223 3.16 -5.33 -15.08
N MET A 224 4.12 -4.42 -15.25
CA MET A 224 3.98 -3.01 -14.88
C MET A 224 2.97 -2.29 -15.78
N ILE A 225 3.00 -2.56 -17.09
CA ILE A 225 2.06 -1.99 -18.07
C ILE A 225 0.64 -2.45 -17.77
N MET A 226 0.42 -3.75 -17.56
CA MET A 226 -0.90 -4.29 -17.20
C MET A 226 -1.43 -3.63 -15.92
N LEU A 227 -0.59 -3.50 -14.89
CA LEU A 227 -0.97 -2.85 -13.64
C LEU A 227 -1.27 -1.35 -13.82
N SER A 228 -0.47 -0.66 -14.66
CA SER A 228 -0.70 0.76 -14.99
C SER A 228 -2.02 0.94 -15.72
N LEU A 229 -2.35 0.08 -16.69
CA LEU A 229 -3.64 0.11 -17.38
C LEU A 229 -4.80 -0.10 -16.42
N SER A 230 -4.68 -1.04 -15.47
CA SER A 230 -5.67 -1.22 -14.41
C SER A 230 -5.84 0.02 -13.54
N MET A 231 -4.75 0.70 -13.16
CA MET A 231 -4.77 1.92 -12.36
C MET A 231 -5.41 3.10 -13.12
N LEU A 232 -5.18 3.20 -14.44
CA LEU A 232 -5.83 4.19 -15.30
C LEU A 232 -7.33 3.90 -15.45
N ALA A 233 -7.71 2.63 -15.65
CA ALA A 233 -9.10 2.19 -15.73
C ALA A 233 -9.87 2.43 -14.42
N LEU A 234 -9.18 2.34 -13.27
CA LEU A 234 -9.76 2.64 -11.96
C LEU A 234 -10.19 4.12 -11.82
N GLY A 235 -9.58 5.03 -12.58
CA GLY A 235 -10.01 6.43 -12.63
C GLY A 235 -9.59 7.28 -11.43
N THR A 236 -8.65 6.81 -10.60
CA THR A 236 -8.24 7.55 -9.38
C THR A 236 -7.00 8.42 -9.60
N LYS A 237 -6.99 9.60 -8.97
CA LYS A 237 -5.82 10.51 -8.95
C LYS A 237 -4.56 9.81 -8.41
N VAL A 238 -4.73 9.00 -7.37
CA VAL A 238 -3.67 8.18 -6.76
C VAL A 238 -3.09 7.19 -7.78
N GLY A 239 -3.95 6.54 -8.57
CA GLY A 239 -3.54 5.62 -9.62
C GLY A 239 -2.66 6.30 -10.68
N TYR A 240 -3.16 7.39 -11.25
CA TYR A 240 -2.43 8.16 -12.26
C TYR A 240 -1.10 8.73 -11.74
N GLY A 241 -1.13 9.37 -10.57
CA GLY A 241 0.05 9.92 -9.92
C GLY A 241 1.11 8.86 -9.62
N GLY A 242 0.69 7.67 -9.18
CA GLY A 242 1.60 6.54 -8.96
C GLY A 242 2.36 6.12 -10.22
N VAL A 243 1.69 6.03 -11.38
CA VAL A 243 2.33 5.69 -12.65
C VAL A 243 3.35 6.76 -13.07
N ILE A 244 2.99 8.04 -12.95
CA ILE A 244 3.91 9.16 -13.22
C ILE A 244 5.14 9.09 -12.32
N ILE A 245 4.94 8.95 -11.00
CA ILE A 245 6.03 8.93 -10.02
C ILE A 245 6.99 7.78 -10.31
N VAL A 246 6.48 6.58 -10.62
CA VAL A 246 7.32 5.41 -10.89
C VAL A 246 8.11 5.58 -12.18
N LEU A 247 7.45 5.92 -13.28
CA LEU A 247 8.14 6.11 -14.56
C LEU A 247 9.13 7.28 -14.51
N GLY A 248 8.75 8.38 -13.86
CA GLY A 248 9.62 9.53 -13.61
C GLY A 248 10.83 9.16 -12.76
N THR A 249 10.65 8.32 -11.74
CA THR A 249 11.75 7.78 -10.92
C THR A 249 12.71 6.95 -11.78
N VAL A 250 12.20 6.05 -12.62
CA VAL A 250 13.07 5.24 -13.51
C VAL A 250 13.83 6.14 -14.47
N LEU A 251 13.16 7.12 -15.09
CA LEU A 251 13.79 8.07 -16.02
C LEU A 251 14.88 8.88 -15.33
N ALA A 252 14.56 9.53 -14.20
CA ALA A 252 15.49 10.35 -13.43
C ALA A 252 16.69 9.52 -12.93
N THR A 253 16.42 8.32 -12.40
CA THR A 253 17.48 7.40 -11.95
C THR A 253 18.38 6.99 -13.12
N SER A 254 17.79 6.68 -14.29
CA SER A 254 18.57 6.33 -15.49
C SER A 254 19.50 7.47 -15.92
N LEU A 255 19.00 8.72 -15.95
CA LEU A 255 19.79 9.91 -16.28
C LEU A 255 20.94 10.12 -15.29
N ILE A 256 20.64 10.10 -13.98
CA ILE A 256 21.63 10.31 -12.93
C ILE A 256 22.72 9.23 -13.00
N LEU A 257 22.34 7.95 -13.12
CA LEU A 257 23.28 6.84 -13.16
C LEU A 257 24.16 6.84 -14.42
N LEU A 258 23.68 7.35 -15.56
CA LEU A 258 24.50 7.51 -16.77
C LEU A 258 25.65 8.50 -16.56
N VAL A 259 25.46 9.51 -15.70
CA VAL A 259 26.47 10.55 -15.42
C VAL A 259 27.34 10.15 -14.22
N TRP A 260 26.73 9.77 -13.10
CA TRP A 260 27.41 9.53 -11.82
C TRP A 260 28.17 8.21 -11.75
N LYS A 261 27.72 7.17 -12.46
CA LYS A 261 28.36 5.86 -12.48
C LYS A 261 28.88 5.50 -13.87
N LYS A 262 29.35 6.50 -14.64
CA LYS A 262 29.77 6.35 -16.04
C LYS A 262 30.87 5.32 -16.28
N ASP A 263 31.67 5.02 -15.25
CA ASP A 263 32.79 4.07 -15.33
C ASP A 263 32.31 2.60 -15.29
N GLU A 264 31.06 2.34 -14.85
CA GLU A 264 30.43 1.02 -14.86
C GLU A 264 29.89 0.65 -16.26
N ARG A 265 30.80 0.44 -17.21
CA ARG A 265 30.48 0.26 -18.64
C ARG A 265 29.50 -0.88 -18.91
N ASP A 266 29.54 -1.97 -18.14
CA ASP A 266 28.66 -3.13 -18.31
C ASP A 266 27.19 -2.84 -18.00
N GLU A 267 26.92 -1.83 -17.17
CA GLU A 267 25.56 -1.40 -16.79
C GLU A 267 25.00 -0.30 -17.72
N MET A 268 25.83 0.27 -18.61
CA MET A 268 25.42 1.34 -19.51
C MET A 268 24.30 0.95 -20.49
N PRO A 269 24.30 -0.26 -21.11
CA PRO A 269 23.19 -0.69 -21.96
C PRO A 269 21.86 -0.72 -21.22
N LYS A 270 21.85 -1.26 -19.99
CA LYS A 270 20.68 -1.28 -19.10
C LYS A 270 20.15 0.12 -18.83
N ARG A 271 21.02 1.06 -18.46
CA ARG A 271 20.62 2.44 -18.16
C ARG A 271 20.03 3.16 -19.38
N LYS A 272 20.67 3.02 -20.54
CA LYS A 272 20.17 3.62 -21.80
C LYS A 272 18.84 3.01 -22.23
N ALA A 273 18.71 1.68 -22.14
CA ALA A 273 17.47 0.99 -22.51
C ALA A 273 16.31 1.42 -21.61
N ASN A 274 16.51 1.44 -20.28
CA ASN A 274 15.49 1.86 -19.33
C ASN A 274 15.14 3.34 -19.45
N LEU A 275 16.10 4.22 -19.79
CA LEU A 275 15.83 5.62 -20.13
C LEU A 275 14.87 5.72 -21.33
N ILE A 276 15.16 4.99 -22.41
CA ILE A 276 14.33 5.01 -23.62
C ILE A 276 12.95 4.44 -23.34
N VAL A 277 12.86 3.26 -22.71
CA VAL A 277 11.56 2.63 -22.42
C VAL A 277 10.71 3.49 -21.50
N SER A 278 11.27 4.03 -20.40
CA SER A 278 10.51 4.92 -19.50
C SER A 278 10.04 6.20 -20.20
N THR A 279 10.85 6.77 -21.10
CA THR A 279 10.45 7.93 -21.92
C THR A 279 9.29 7.59 -22.86
N ILE A 280 9.36 6.44 -23.54
CA ILE A 280 8.27 5.97 -24.42
C ILE A 280 6.98 5.75 -23.62
N LEU A 281 7.07 5.10 -22.46
CA LEU A 281 5.91 4.84 -21.62
C LEU A 281 5.31 6.12 -21.01
N LEU A 282 6.13 7.11 -20.63
CA LEU A 282 5.64 8.42 -20.20
C LEU A 282 4.94 9.17 -21.34
N ALA A 283 5.52 9.16 -22.54
CA ALA A 283 4.87 9.76 -23.70
C ALA A 283 3.52 9.06 -24.00
N ALA A 284 3.47 7.73 -23.95
CA ALA A 284 2.24 6.96 -24.12
C ALA A 284 1.20 7.28 -23.02
N LEU A 285 1.63 7.45 -21.77
CA LEU A 285 0.76 7.89 -20.67
C LEU A 285 0.17 9.28 -20.96
N LEU A 286 0.99 10.26 -21.36
CA LEU A 286 0.51 11.61 -21.67
C LEU A 286 -0.48 11.61 -22.84
N VAL A 287 -0.19 10.87 -23.91
CA VAL A 287 -1.07 10.74 -25.07
C VAL A 287 -2.38 10.03 -24.72
N SER A 288 -2.33 9.01 -23.85
CA SER A 288 -3.54 8.29 -23.43
C SER A 288 -4.36 9.04 -22.39
N THR A 289 -3.78 9.98 -21.64
CA THR A 289 -4.42 10.67 -20.50
C THR A 289 -5.81 11.22 -20.83
N PRO A 290 -6.04 11.95 -21.95
CA PRO A 290 -7.37 12.50 -22.28
C PRO A 290 -8.45 11.44 -22.46
N PHE A 291 -8.08 10.19 -22.74
CA PHE A 291 -9.00 9.06 -22.95
C PHE A 291 -9.20 8.20 -21.70
N THR A 292 -8.61 8.60 -20.56
CA THR A 292 -8.73 7.85 -19.30
C THR A 292 -9.85 8.41 -18.41
N PRO A 293 -10.52 7.56 -17.61
CA PRO A 293 -11.51 8.04 -16.63
C PRO A 293 -10.95 9.06 -15.63
N VAL A 294 -9.64 9.01 -15.34
CA VAL A 294 -8.97 9.97 -14.44
C VAL A 294 -9.14 11.41 -14.94
N PHE A 295 -9.01 11.63 -16.25
CA PHE A 295 -9.15 12.96 -16.84
C PHE A 295 -10.55 13.51 -16.58
N GLY A 296 -11.60 12.77 -16.97
CA GLY A 296 -12.99 13.13 -16.70
C GLY A 296 -13.25 13.38 -15.20
N ASN A 297 -12.71 12.53 -14.33
CA ASN A 297 -12.85 12.67 -12.88
C ASN A 297 -12.13 13.89 -12.30
N MET A 298 -11.06 14.38 -12.94
CA MET A 298 -10.38 15.60 -12.52
C MET A 298 -11.20 16.84 -12.90
N PHE A 299 -11.76 16.91 -14.12
CA PHE A 299 -12.62 18.02 -14.54
C PHE A 299 -13.94 18.03 -13.76
N ALA A 300 -14.63 16.89 -13.66
CA ALA A 300 -15.86 16.80 -12.89
C ALA A 300 -15.69 17.23 -11.41
N HIS A 301 -14.50 17.01 -10.85
CA HIS A 301 -14.19 17.46 -9.50
C HIS A 301 -13.81 18.94 -9.42
N LEU A 302 -13.19 19.52 -10.46
CA LEU A 302 -12.95 20.96 -10.57
C LEU A 302 -14.27 21.74 -10.76
N ASP A 303 -15.16 21.25 -11.62
CA ASP A 303 -16.49 21.81 -11.83
C ASP A 303 -17.31 21.76 -10.52
N LEU A 304 -17.24 20.65 -9.79
CA LEU A 304 -17.90 20.51 -8.48
C LEU A 304 -17.32 21.48 -7.42
N LEU A 305 -16.07 21.90 -7.57
CA LEU A 305 -15.45 22.93 -6.73
C LEU A 305 -15.75 24.37 -7.21
N GLY A 306 -16.61 24.53 -8.23
CA GLY A 306 -16.97 25.84 -8.79
C GLY A 306 -15.88 26.45 -9.67
N VAL A 307 -14.91 25.65 -10.12
CA VAL A 307 -13.87 26.07 -11.06
C VAL A 307 -14.35 25.70 -12.45
N ASN A 308 -15.06 26.62 -13.11
CA ASN A 308 -15.42 26.43 -14.52
C ASN A 308 -14.15 26.43 -15.35
N VAL A 309 -13.75 25.26 -15.84
CA VAL A 309 -12.69 25.15 -16.85
C VAL A 309 -13.24 25.47 -18.25
N ASP A 310 -14.57 25.54 -18.38
CA ASP A 310 -15.28 26.04 -19.55
C ASP A 310 -15.77 27.47 -19.33
N GLU A 311 -14.86 28.43 -19.47
CA GLU A 311 -15.20 29.61 -20.26
C GLU A 311 -14.27 29.62 -21.45
N LYS A 312 -14.86 29.38 -22.64
CA LYS A 312 -14.36 29.97 -23.86
C LYS A 312 -13.93 31.39 -23.51
N ASP A 313 -12.66 31.69 -23.74
CA ASP A 313 -12.14 33.03 -23.93
C ASP A 313 -13.25 33.87 -24.58
N GLN A 314 -13.94 34.69 -23.78
CA GLN A 314 -14.73 35.76 -24.34
C GLN A 314 -13.68 36.67 -24.96
N LYS A 315 -13.57 36.53 -26.28
CA LYS A 315 -12.79 37.39 -27.16
C LYS A 315 -13.17 38.85 -26.87
N GLY A 316 -12.42 39.49 -25.98
CA GLY A 316 -12.10 40.90 -26.10
C GLY A 316 -10.95 41.03 -27.10
N PRO A 317 -11.01 41.93 -28.09
CA PRO A 317 -9.85 42.22 -28.90
C PRO A 317 -8.82 42.90 -27.97
N GLU A 318 -7.63 42.32 -27.90
CA GLU A 318 -6.45 42.80 -27.16
C GLU A 318 -6.41 42.45 -25.65
N GLY A 319 -5.62 41.42 -25.33
CA GLY A 319 -5.22 41.09 -23.97
C GLY A 319 -4.71 39.66 -23.87
N GLU A 320 -3.44 39.49 -23.51
CA GLU A 320 -2.80 38.19 -23.32
C GLU A 320 -3.60 37.31 -22.34
N ALA A 321 -3.99 36.11 -22.78
CA ALA A 321 -4.63 35.11 -21.94
C ALA A 321 -3.57 34.46 -21.02
N ASP A 322 -3.34 35.06 -19.84
CA ASP A 322 -2.74 34.33 -18.72
C ASP A 322 -3.88 33.75 -17.87
N GLY A 323 -4.57 32.74 -18.42
CA GLY A 323 -5.64 32.00 -17.75
C GLY A 323 -5.08 31.10 -16.64
N LYS A 324 -4.51 31.69 -15.59
CA LYS A 324 -4.13 30.94 -14.38
C LYS A 324 -5.37 30.70 -13.53
N ILE A 325 -5.89 29.49 -13.62
CA ILE A 325 -6.85 28.93 -12.66
C ILE A 325 -6.26 29.13 -11.25
N THR A 326 -6.82 30.06 -10.49
CA THR A 326 -6.38 30.35 -9.13
C THR A 326 -7.28 29.62 -8.15
N LEU A 327 -6.80 28.47 -7.65
CA LEU A 327 -7.50 27.67 -6.64
C LEU A 327 -7.30 28.30 -5.24
N THR A 328 -8.37 28.38 -4.46
CA THR A 328 -8.27 28.72 -3.03
C THR A 328 -7.62 27.57 -2.25
N GLY A 329 -7.02 27.87 -1.09
CA GLY A 329 -6.41 26.83 -0.23
C GLY A 329 -7.38 25.70 0.13
N ALA A 330 -8.65 26.01 0.42
CA ALA A 330 -9.68 25.03 0.71
C ALA A 330 -10.04 24.15 -0.51
N GLN A 331 -10.05 24.73 -1.72
CA GLN A 331 -10.26 23.95 -2.95
C GLN A 331 -9.07 23.02 -3.24
N VAL A 332 -7.83 23.46 -2.98
CA VAL A 332 -6.63 22.60 -3.09
C VAL A 332 -6.69 21.47 -2.06
N GLU A 333 -7.10 21.76 -0.83
CA GLU A 333 -7.24 20.76 0.23
C GLU A 333 -8.30 19.70 -0.13
N ASN A 334 -9.48 20.12 -0.59
CA ASN A 334 -10.52 19.20 -1.04
C ASN A 334 -10.06 18.37 -2.26
N LEU A 335 -9.31 18.99 -3.18
CA LEU A 335 -8.74 18.30 -4.34
C LEU A 335 -7.81 17.16 -3.94
N VAL A 336 -7.04 17.33 -2.86
CA VAL A 336 -6.10 16.34 -2.32
C VAL A 336 -6.83 15.28 -1.49
N PHE A 337 -7.68 15.68 -0.55
CA PHE A 337 -8.28 14.78 0.44
C PHE A 337 -9.66 14.24 0.05
N SER A 338 -10.27 14.74 -1.03
CA SER A 338 -11.59 14.33 -1.51
C SER A 338 -12.69 14.44 -0.45
N SER A 339 -12.81 15.60 0.20
CA SER A 339 -13.81 15.89 1.25
C SER A 339 -13.58 15.19 2.60
N ARG A 340 -12.45 14.52 2.80
CA ARG A 340 -12.10 13.88 4.08
C ARG A 340 -11.82 14.87 5.21
N GLU A 341 -11.48 16.11 4.86
CA GLU A 341 -11.27 17.20 5.81
C GLU A 341 -12.51 17.44 6.70
N LYS A 342 -13.72 17.30 6.14
CA LYS A 342 -14.97 17.47 6.91
C LYS A 342 -15.13 16.41 7.99
N TYR A 343 -14.78 15.15 7.71
CA TYR A 343 -14.83 14.08 8.70
C TYR A 343 -13.73 14.30 9.76
N LYS A 344 -12.55 14.75 9.36
CA LYS A 344 -11.47 15.09 10.30
C LYS A 344 -11.88 16.22 11.25
N ASP A 345 -12.54 17.26 10.75
CA ASP A 345 -12.99 18.38 11.57
C ASP A 345 -14.06 17.96 12.58
N ASP A 346 -15.02 17.12 12.17
CA ASP A 346 -16.01 16.50 13.06
C ASP A 346 -15.35 15.69 14.19
N TYR A 347 -14.41 14.82 13.83
CA TYR A 347 -13.62 14.06 14.80
C TYR A 347 -12.80 14.95 15.73
N GLN A 348 -12.25 16.07 15.23
CA GLN A 348 -11.52 17.01 16.04
C GLN A 348 -12.42 17.68 17.09
N MET A 349 -13.64 18.08 16.72
CA MET A 349 -14.62 18.63 17.66
C MET A 349 -14.98 17.60 18.73
N GLN A 350 -15.35 16.38 18.32
CA GLN A 350 -15.67 15.29 19.24
C GLN A 350 -14.51 14.99 20.20
N PHE A 351 -13.27 14.99 19.69
CA PHE A 351 -12.09 14.73 20.51
C PHE A 351 -11.79 15.87 21.50
N GLN A 352 -12.08 17.12 21.15
CA GLN A 352 -11.93 18.27 22.05
C GLN A 352 -12.95 18.22 23.19
N ASP A 353 -14.18 17.81 22.90
CA ASP A 353 -15.26 17.71 23.89
C ASP A 353 -15.20 16.42 24.73
N ALA A 354 -14.46 15.41 24.25
CA ALA A 354 -14.37 14.12 24.91
C ALA A 354 -13.72 14.17 26.32
N PRO A 355 -14.12 13.27 27.23
CA PRO A 355 -13.50 13.12 28.53
C PRO A 355 -12.02 12.76 28.40
N MET A 356 -11.25 13.05 29.45
CA MET A 356 -9.80 12.81 29.46
C MET A 356 -9.44 11.33 29.19
N SER A 357 -10.27 10.39 29.61
CA SER A 357 -10.04 8.97 29.34
C SER A 357 -10.07 8.65 27.84
N GLN A 358 -11.01 9.21 27.08
CA GLN A 358 -11.05 9.08 25.62
C GLN A 358 -9.95 9.89 24.91
N LYS A 359 -9.48 11.01 25.47
CA LYS A 359 -8.31 11.71 24.91
C LYS A 359 -7.03 10.88 25.01
N LEU A 360 -6.86 10.15 26.11
CA LEU A 360 -5.69 9.30 26.34
C LEU A 360 -5.80 7.95 25.61
N LEU A 361 -6.96 7.28 25.74
CA LEU A 361 -7.18 5.93 25.25
C LEU A 361 -7.83 5.88 23.87
N GLY A 362 -8.51 6.93 23.43
CA GLY A 362 -9.16 7.08 22.12
C GLY A 362 -10.68 6.99 22.13
N LEU A 363 -11.31 7.53 21.09
CA LEU A 363 -12.77 7.51 20.86
C LEU A 363 -13.31 6.16 20.36
N GLY A 364 -12.43 5.22 20.02
CA GLY A 364 -12.81 3.94 19.41
C GLY A 364 -13.23 4.09 17.94
N TYR A 365 -13.94 3.10 17.42
CA TYR A 365 -14.42 3.08 16.04
C TYR A 365 -15.43 4.19 15.76
N ALA A 366 -15.30 4.91 14.64
CA ALA A 366 -16.28 5.91 14.18
C ALA A 366 -16.56 7.10 15.13
N GLY A 367 -15.68 7.39 16.11
CA GLY A 367 -15.88 8.51 17.03
C GLY A 367 -17.03 8.30 18.02
N ASN A 368 -17.51 9.37 18.65
CA ASN A 368 -18.72 9.36 19.46
C ASN A 368 -19.93 9.61 18.56
N TYR A 369 -20.39 8.55 17.90
CA TYR A 369 -21.51 8.61 16.95
C TYR A 369 -22.87 8.42 17.63
N GLU A 370 -23.93 8.93 16.99
CA GLU A 370 -25.30 8.58 17.32
C GLU A 370 -25.75 7.31 16.57
N MET A 371 -26.83 6.67 17.04
CA MET A 371 -27.36 5.46 16.39
C MET A 371 -27.74 5.81 14.94
N PRO A 372 -27.19 5.10 13.94
CA PRO A 372 -27.52 5.38 12.55
C PRO A 372 -29.01 5.16 12.30
N ASP A 373 -29.69 6.21 11.83
CA ASP A 373 -31.10 6.15 11.47
C ASP A 373 -31.32 5.22 10.26
N PRO A 374 -32.14 4.15 10.41
CA PRO A 374 -32.45 3.22 9.32
C PRO A 374 -33.06 3.88 8.08
N GLU A 375 -33.80 4.98 8.23
CA GLU A 375 -34.47 5.66 7.10
C GLU A 375 -33.47 6.51 6.30
N ASN A 376 -32.53 7.17 6.98
CA ASN A 376 -31.58 8.10 6.36
C ASN A 376 -30.32 7.43 5.76
N HIS A 377 -30.19 6.10 5.83
CA HIS A 377 -29.03 5.35 5.33
C HIS A 377 -27.68 5.91 5.80
N GLN A 378 -27.66 6.56 6.98
CA GLN A 378 -26.45 7.12 7.55
C GLN A 378 -25.53 5.97 7.96
N ARG A 379 -24.43 5.80 7.24
CA ARG A 379 -23.41 4.81 7.62
C ARG A 379 -22.42 5.49 8.55
N LEU A 380 -22.06 4.79 9.62
CA LEU A 380 -20.89 5.15 10.41
C LEU A 380 -19.66 5.21 9.50
N LYS A 381 -18.93 6.30 9.61
CA LYS A 381 -17.75 6.56 8.78
C LYS A 381 -16.58 6.94 9.64
N THR A 382 -15.42 6.41 9.25
CA THR A 382 -14.14 6.89 9.73
C THR A 382 -13.68 8.08 8.88
N ILE A 383 -12.56 8.70 9.24
CA ILE A 383 -11.97 9.81 8.48
C ILE A 383 -11.49 9.33 7.10
N GLU A 384 -11.22 8.02 6.98
CA GLU A 384 -10.62 7.39 5.80
C GLU A 384 -9.18 7.90 5.56
N MET A 385 -8.44 8.19 6.64
CA MET A 385 -7.01 8.56 6.63
C MET A 385 -6.33 7.84 7.80
N ASP A 386 -5.44 6.89 7.52
CA ASP A 386 -5.05 5.88 8.50
C ASP A 386 -4.41 6.47 9.77
N PHE A 387 -3.51 7.46 9.62
CA PHE A 387 -2.86 8.08 10.76
C PHE A 387 -3.80 8.95 11.59
N HIS A 388 -4.76 9.63 10.95
CA HIS A 388 -5.78 10.40 11.66
C HIS A 388 -6.75 9.46 12.37
N ASP A 389 -7.21 8.41 11.69
CA ASP A 389 -8.04 7.36 12.28
C ASP A 389 -7.34 6.73 13.49
N TRP A 390 -6.05 6.41 13.39
CA TRP A 390 -5.27 5.92 14.54
C TRP A 390 -5.21 6.95 15.68
N PHE A 391 -4.98 8.23 15.36
CA PHE A 391 -4.87 9.28 16.37
C PHE A 391 -6.16 9.44 17.18
N TYR A 392 -7.29 9.63 16.51
CA TYR A 392 -8.55 9.89 17.21
C TYR A 392 -9.15 8.61 17.81
N SER A 393 -9.04 7.47 17.13
CA SER A 393 -9.61 6.22 17.65
C SER A 393 -8.84 5.63 18.82
N PHE A 394 -7.52 5.88 18.95
CA PHE A 394 -6.68 5.33 20.03
C PHE A 394 -6.06 6.38 20.97
N GLY A 395 -6.37 7.65 20.74
CA GLY A 395 -5.91 8.76 21.57
C GLY A 395 -4.38 8.91 21.54
N PHE A 396 -3.86 9.78 22.40
CA PHE A 396 -2.43 10.08 22.43
C PHE A 396 -1.57 8.83 22.73
N VAL A 397 -1.99 8.00 23.69
CA VAL A 397 -1.17 6.87 24.14
C VAL A 397 -1.10 5.79 23.08
N GLY A 398 -2.25 5.37 22.55
CA GLY A 398 -2.29 4.31 21.54
C GLY A 398 -1.67 4.75 20.22
N PHE A 399 -1.89 6.00 19.79
CA PHE A 399 -1.27 6.53 18.58
C PHE A 399 0.25 6.51 18.65
N LEU A 400 0.84 7.06 19.73
CA LEU A 400 2.29 7.07 19.90
C LEU A 400 2.86 5.64 19.95
N TYR A 401 2.14 4.72 20.60
CA TYR A 401 2.55 3.32 20.68
C TYR A 401 2.60 2.65 19.29
N MET A 402 1.56 2.83 18.47
CA MET A 402 1.46 2.24 17.13
C MET A 402 2.41 2.86 16.11
N VAL A 403 2.64 4.17 16.20
CA VAL A 403 3.51 4.89 15.27
C VAL A 403 4.99 4.72 15.63
N ALA A 404 5.33 4.46 16.89
CA ALA A 404 6.71 4.26 17.34
C ALA A 404 7.52 3.25 16.51
N PRO A 405 7.06 2.02 16.22
CA PRO A 405 7.83 1.09 15.39
C PRO A 405 7.98 1.60 13.95
N LEU A 406 6.95 2.22 13.37
CA LEU A 406 7.03 2.80 12.03
C LEU A 406 8.12 3.87 11.95
N ILE A 407 8.16 4.79 12.93
CA ILE A 407 9.20 5.83 13.01
C ILE A 407 10.57 5.19 13.20
N TYR A 408 10.72 4.28 14.18
CA TYR A 408 12.00 3.67 14.51
C TYR A 408 12.64 2.97 13.31
N PHE A 409 11.89 2.08 12.65
CA PHE A 409 12.41 1.33 11.50
C PHE A 409 12.60 2.22 10.27
N SER A 410 11.75 3.23 10.05
CA SER A 410 11.94 4.18 8.95
C SER A 410 13.20 5.01 9.14
N ALA A 411 13.44 5.51 10.37
CA ALA A 411 14.66 6.23 10.70
C ALA A 411 15.89 5.35 10.52
N LEU A 412 15.83 4.08 10.95
CA LEU A 412 16.91 3.12 10.77
C LEU A 412 17.23 2.89 9.28
N TYR A 413 16.21 2.71 8.44
CA TYR A 413 16.37 2.59 7.00
C TYR A 413 17.05 3.84 6.41
N VAL A 414 16.55 5.04 6.73
CA VAL A 414 17.09 6.31 6.23
C VAL A 414 18.55 6.49 6.63
N ILE A 415 18.88 6.30 7.92
CA ILE A 415 20.25 6.42 8.43
C ILE A 415 21.19 5.49 7.67
N ARG A 416 20.81 4.22 7.54
CA ARG A 416 21.64 3.23 6.84
C ARG A 416 21.74 3.54 5.34
N PHE A 417 20.66 3.94 4.68
CA PHE A 417 20.68 4.33 3.27
C PHE A 417 21.70 5.44 3.01
N PHE A 418 21.65 6.52 3.79
CA PHE A 418 22.58 7.64 3.65
C PHE A 418 24.02 7.31 4.07
N ALA A 419 24.23 6.42 5.04
CA ALA A 419 25.55 5.94 5.40
C ALA A 419 26.31 5.26 4.23
N SER A 420 25.61 4.80 3.20
CA SER A 420 26.20 4.22 1.99
C SER A 420 25.57 4.77 0.71
N PHE A 421 25.23 6.07 0.71
CA PHE A 421 24.44 6.73 -0.33
C PHE A 421 24.94 6.44 -1.76
N LYS A 422 26.23 6.66 -2.04
CA LYS A 422 26.79 6.46 -3.39
C LYS A 422 26.64 5.02 -3.90
N ARG A 423 26.76 4.04 -3.00
CA ARG A 423 26.61 2.61 -3.33
C ARG A 423 25.15 2.28 -3.56
N ARG A 424 24.28 2.68 -2.64
CA ARG A 424 22.84 2.38 -2.58
C ARG A 424 21.98 3.24 -3.50
N PHE A 425 22.54 4.28 -4.12
CA PHE A 425 21.85 5.01 -5.19
C PHE A 425 21.85 4.15 -6.46
N ASP A 426 20.84 3.30 -6.58
CA ASP A 426 20.56 2.40 -7.70
C ASP A 426 19.03 2.22 -7.86
N TYR A 427 18.60 1.52 -8.91
CA TYR A 427 17.18 1.29 -9.17
C TYR A 427 16.49 0.53 -8.04
N ASP A 428 17.20 -0.37 -7.38
CA ASP A 428 16.65 -1.28 -6.39
C ASP A 428 16.19 -0.51 -5.15
N HIS A 429 17.13 0.18 -4.51
CA HIS A 429 16.81 0.94 -3.30
C HIS A 429 15.86 2.10 -3.59
N LEU A 430 15.99 2.75 -4.76
CA LEU A 430 15.12 3.88 -5.11
C LEU A 430 13.68 3.41 -5.39
N LEU A 431 13.47 2.33 -6.15
CA LEU A 431 12.11 1.84 -6.42
C LEU A 431 11.47 1.20 -5.19
N MET A 432 12.23 0.48 -4.36
CA MET A 432 11.72 0.02 -3.05
C MET A 432 11.36 1.20 -2.13
N GLY A 433 12.22 2.23 -2.08
CA GLY A 433 11.97 3.45 -1.33
C GLY A 433 10.71 4.18 -1.81
N ILE A 434 10.52 4.31 -3.11
CA ILE A 434 9.32 4.89 -3.71
C ILE A 434 8.09 4.04 -3.41
N ALA A 435 8.16 2.71 -3.45
CA ALA A 435 7.04 1.85 -3.06
C ALA A 435 6.62 2.05 -1.60
N PHE A 436 7.58 2.18 -0.69
CA PHE A 436 7.30 2.47 0.71
C PHE A 436 6.69 3.88 0.89
N LEU A 437 7.28 4.90 0.27
CA LEU A 437 6.79 6.28 0.34
C LEU A 437 5.39 6.44 -0.27
N ILE A 438 5.09 5.76 -1.38
CA ILE A 438 3.75 5.73 -1.96
C ILE A 438 2.77 5.09 -0.98
N GLY A 439 3.11 3.94 -0.39
CA GLY A 439 2.23 3.27 0.57
C GLY A 439 1.93 4.14 1.80
N VAL A 440 2.96 4.74 2.41
CA VAL A 440 2.78 5.66 3.56
C VAL A 440 2.07 6.95 3.15
N GLY A 441 2.37 7.49 1.97
CA GLY A 441 1.70 8.67 1.43
C GLY A 441 0.21 8.44 1.24
N ILE A 442 -0.19 7.30 0.66
CA ILE A 442 -1.59 6.91 0.51
C ILE A 442 -2.24 6.71 1.89
N ALA A 443 -1.55 6.06 2.84
CA ALA A 443 -2.03 5.89 4.21
C ALA A 443 -2.38 7.24 4.86
N TYR A 444 -1.56 8.27 4.59
CA TYR A 444 -1.79 9.62 5.07
C TYR A 444 -2.92 10.34 4.33
N THR A 445 -2.97 10.31 2.99
CA THR A 445 -3.91 11.14 2.22
C THR A 445 -5.26 10.51 1.93
N ALA A 446 -5.29 9.21 1.63
CA ALA A 446 -6.47 8.51 1.13
C ALA A 446 -6.95 7.36 2.04
N GLY A 447 -6.08 6.93 2.98
CA GLY A 447 -6.32 5.87 3.95
C GLY A 447 -6.37 4.47 3.33
N HIS A 448 -6.85 3.51 4.11
CA HIS A 448 -7.04 2.12 3.71
C HIS A 448 -5.74 1.40 3.30
N VAL A 449 -4.61 1.78 3.91
CA VAL A 449 -3.34 1.07 3.72
C VAL A 449 -2.97 0.29 4.98
N LEU A 450 -2.85 0.98 6.12
CA LEU A 450 -2.54 0.40 7.42
C LEU A 450 -3.77 -0.23 8.09
N THR A 451 -4.97 0.24 7.74
CA THR A 451 -6.25 -0.20 8.30
C THR A 451 -7.01 -1.17 7.38
N ALA A 452 -6.48 -1.50 6.21
CA ALA A 452 -7.07 -2.48 5.30
C ALA A 452 -6.16 -3.71 5.18
N PRO A 453 -6.53 -4.87 5.75
CA PRO A 453 -5.74 -6.10 5.70
C PRO A 453 -5.29 -6.53 4.30
N ALA A 454 -6.11 -6.26 3.27
CA ALA A 454 -5.80 -6.56 1.87
C ALA A 454 -4.60 -5.77 1.33
N VAL A 455 -4.37 -4.56 1.86
CA VAL A 455 -3.32 -3.64 1.42
C VAL A 455 -2.12 -3.70 2.37
N SER A 456 -2.39 -3.72 3.69
CA SER A 456 -1.37 -3.67 4.74
C SER A 456 -0.37 -4.83 4.63
N ILE A 457 -0.81 -6.00 4.14
CA ILE A 457 0.07 -7.16 3.92
C ILE A 457 1.19 -6.85 2.93
N TYR A 458 0.90 -6.12 1.84
CA TYR A 458 1.90 -5.72 0.85
C TYR A 458 2.88 -4.71 1.43
N LEU A 459 2.39 -3.69 2.15
CA LEU A 459 3.25 -2.70 2.79
C LEU A 459 4.13 -3.34 3.86
N ALA A 460 3.57 -4.20 4.72
CA ALA A 460 4.31 -4.90 5.77
C ALA A 460 5.40 -5.81 5.19
N PHE A 461 5.09 -6.56 4.13
CA PHE A 461 6.05 -7.40 3.42
C PHE A 461 7.18 -6.56 2.82
N LEU A 462 6.82 -5.50 2.08
CA LEU A 462 7.77 -4.61 1.43
C LEU A 462 8.71 -3.97 2.45
N PHE A 463 8.15 -3.41 3.52
CA PHE A 463 8.92 -2.69 4.53
C PHE A 463 9.88 -3.63 5.27
N ALA A 464 9.41 -4.83 5.64
CA ALA A 464 10.25 -5.83 6.28
C ALA A 464 11.39 -6.31 5.35
N ALA A 465 11.12 -6.53 4.07
CA ALA A 465 12.14 -6.95 3.10
C ALA A 465 13.18 -5.84 2.86
N GLN A 466 12.74 -4.60 2.75
CA GLN A 466 13.60 -3.42 2.56
C GLN A 466 14.52 -3.17 3.77
N LEU A 467 14.05 -3.42 4.99
CA LEU A 467 14.89 -3.34 6.18
C LEU A 467 15.98 -4.42 6.18
N HIS A 468 15.63 -5.62 5.73
CA HIS A 468 16.57 -6.73 5.61
C HIS A 468 17.70 -6.43 4.61
N THR A 469 17.38 -5.88 3.43
CA THR A 469 18.40 -5.58 2.39
C THR A 469 19.38 -4.49 2.81
N VAL A 470 19.00 -3.65 3.77
CA VAL A 470 19.83 -2.54 4.26
C VAL A 470 20.65 -2.92 5.50
N GLU A 471 20.37 -4.08 6.12
CA GLU A 471 21.20 -4.70 7.17
C GLU A 471 22.45 -5.40 6.63
N GLU A 472 22.41 -5.84 5.37
CA GLU A 472 23.55 -6.31 4.59
C GLU A 472 24.37 -5.13 4.01
#